data_AF-A0A7V7ZJA8-F1
#
_entry.id   AF-A0A7V7ZJA8-F1
#
_cell.length_a   1.000
_cell.length_b   1.000
_cell.length_c   1.000
_cell.angle_alpha   90.00
_cell.angle_beta   90.00
_cell.angle_gamma   90.00
#
_symmetry.space_group_name_H-M   'P 1'
#
loop_
_entity.id
_entity.type
_entity.pdbx_description
1 polymer ?
#
loop_
_entity_poly.entity_id
_entity_poly.type
_entity_poly.pdbx_seq_one_letter_code
_entity_poly.pdbx_strand_id
1 'polypeptide(L)'
;MRFNPPEWHLRERCPCCTGQGELLFIACPACGGVLLVCDEIGLVYPAASSVGAWTGLSWLEDDRCPSCDKVRLADFPPASSDQILALGIQYGEYV
;
A
#
# COMPACT_ATOMS: atom_id res chain seq x y z
N MET A 1 2.45 -23.07 -13.18
CA MET A 1 2.14 -22.65 -11.79
C MET A 1 2.57 -21.20 -11.68
N ARG A 2 1.63 -20.25 -11.56
CA ARG A 2 1.97 -18.84 -11.33
C ARG A 2 2.06 -18.67 -9.81
N PHE A 3 3.25 -18.37 -9.29
CA PHE A 3 3.38 -17.95 -7.90
C PHE A 3 2.92 -16.51 -7.84
N ASN A 4 1.80 -16.24 -7.18
CA ASN A 4 1.46 -14.87 -6.83
C ASN A 4 2.51 -14.40 -5.81
N PRO A 5 3.08 -13.20 -5.96
CA PRO A 5 3.96 -12.64 -4.95
C PRO A 5 3.22 -12.54 -3.62
N PRO A 6 3.92 -12.71 -2.48
CA PRO A 6 3.29 -12.55 -1.18
C PRO A 6 2.74 -11.13 -1.04
N GLU A 7 1.55 -11.04 -0.48
CA GLU A 7 0.92 -9.80 -0.06
C GLU A 7 1.35 -9.49 1.37
N TRP A 8 1.80 -8.26 1.61
CA TRP A 8 2.22 -7.81 2.93
C TRP A 8 1.25 -6.78 3.46
N HIS A 9 0.85 -6.93 4.71
CA HIS A 9 -0.10 -6.05 5.36
C HIS A 9 0.55 -5.34 6.54
N LEU A 10 0.31 -4.05 6.71
CA LEU A 10 0.68 -3.35 7.93
C LEU A 10 -0.13 -3.94 9.10
N ARG A 11 0.51 -4.17 10.25
CA ARG A 11 -0.16 -4.71 11.43
C ARG A 11 -1.19 -3.75 12.02
N GLU A 12 -0.96 -2.45 11.84
CA GLU A 12 -1.96 -1.45 12.17
C GLU A 12 -3.16 -1.56 11.21
N ARG A 13 -4.36 -1.44 11.74
CA ARG A 13 -5.62 -1.64 11.01
C ARG A 13 -6.07 -0.36 10.31
N CYS A 14 -6.88 -0.46 9.25
CA CYS A 14 -7.41 0.74 8.59
C CYS A 14 -8.26 1.56 9.58
N PRO A 15 -7.93 2.86 9.78
CA PRO A 15 -8.75 3.74 10.60
C PRO A 15 -10.12 4.01 9.96
N CYS A 16 -10.19 3.90 8.63
CA CYS A 16 -11.42 4.10 7.85
C CYS A 16 -12.52 3.08 8.16
N CYS A 17 -12.13 1.84 8.44
CA CYS A 17 -13.03 0.71 8.65
C CYS A 17 -13.19 0.37 10.12
N THR A 18 -13.11 1.37 11.00
CA THR A 18 -13.18 1.19 12.47
C THR A 18 -12.23 0.12 13.02
N GLY A 19 -11.08 -0.06 12.36
CA GLY A 19 -10.05 -1.03 12.73
C GLY A 19 -10.29 -2.47 12.23
N GLN A 20 -11.25 -2.70 11.33
CA GLN A 20 -11.51 -4.04 10.77
C GLN A 20 -10.67 -4.32 9.53
N GLY A 21 -10.56 -3.35 8.61
CA GLY A 21 -9.80 -3.49 7.38
C GLY A 21 -8.31 -3.67 7.56
N GLU A 22 -7.71 -4.43 6.66
CA GLU A 22 -6.26 -4.59 6.55
C GLU A 22 -5.70 -3.45 5.68
N LEU A 23 -4.39 -3.24 5.78
CA LEU A 23 -3.68 -2.25 4.99
C LEU A 23 -2.58 -2.93 4.19
N LEU A 24 -2.84 -3.15 2.90
CA LEU A 24 -1.94 -3.81 1.98
C LEU A 24 -0.86 -2.83 1.50
N PHE A 25 0.39 -3.28 1.48
CA PHE A 25 1.47 -2.56 0.80
C PHE A 25 1.43 -2.80 -0.70
N ILE A 26 1.30 -1.73 -1.48
CA ILE A 26 1.36 -1.75 -2.94
C ILE A 26 2.52 -0.88 -3.43
N ALA A 27 3.13 -1.25 -4.56
CA ALA A 27 4.29 -0.55 -5.10
C ALA A 27 4.10 -0.16 -6.57
N CYS A 28 4.45 1.07 -6.91
CA CYS A 28 4.42 1.54 -8.29
C CYS A 28 5.47 0.80 -9.12
N PRO A 29 5.10 0.12 -10.22
CA PRO A 29 6.06 -0.63 -11.04
C PRO A 29 6.97 0.30 -11.86
N ALA A 30 6.62 1.58 -12.01
CA ALA A 30 7.39 2.54 -12.81
C ALA A 30 8.46 3.31 -12.02
N CYS A 31 8.21 3.62 -10.74
CA CYS A 31 9.14 4.40 -9.92
C CYS A 31 9.52 3.75 -8.59
N GLY A 32 8.88 2.63 -8.22
CA GLY A 32 9.13 1.93 -6.95
C GLY A 32 8.49 2.59 -5.73
N GLY A 33 7.71 3.67 -5.88
CA GLY A 33 7.01 4.32 -4.77
C GLY A 33 6.01 3.36 -4.12
N VAL A 34 6.06 3.26 -2.79
CA VAL A 34 5.22 2.35 -2.00
C VAL A 34 4.12 3.13 -1.29
N LEU A 35 2.91 2.55 -1.27
CA LEU A 35 1.74 3.10 -0.62
C LEU A 35 1.04 2.00 0.20
N LEU A 36 0.17 2.43 1.10
CA LEU A 36 -0.76 1.55 1.81
C LEU A 36 -2.16 1.72 1.20
N VAL A 37 -2.87 0.62 1.01
CA VAL A 37 -4.26 0.64 0.55
C VAL A 37 -5.12 -0.18 1.50
N CYS A 38 -6.31 0.34 1.84
CA CYS A 38 -7.32 -0.45 2.53
C CYS A 38 -7.89 -1.50 1.57
N ASP A 39 -7.80 -2.77 1.94
CA ASP A 39 -8.28 -3.88 1.11
C ASP A 39 -9.82 -3.93 0.96
N GLU A 40 -10.55 -3.32 1.90
CA GLU A 40 -12.02 -3.29 1.88
C GLU A 40 -12.60 -2.18 0.98
N ILE A 41 -12.08 -0.95 1.10
CA ILE A 41 -12.67 0.23 0.46
C ILE A 41 -11.71 1.00 -0.46
N GLY A 42 -10.46 0.56 -0.58
CA GLY A 42 -9.50 1.12 -1.53
C GLY A 42 -8.91 2.48 -1.17
N LEU A 43 -9.14 3.01 0.04
CA LEU A 43 -8.52 4.28 0.44
C LEU A 43 -7.00 4.14 0.56
N VAL A 44 -6.29 5.14 0.06
CA VAL A 44 -4.83 5.12 -0.06
C VAL A 44 -4.18 6.02 0.99
N TYR A 45 -3.18 5.49 1.66
CA TYR A 45 -2.38 6.15 2.68
C TYR A 45 -0.90 6.15 2.28
N PRO A 46 -0.11 7.12 2.77
CA PRO A 46 1.35 7.06 2.62
C PRO A 46 1.89 5.81 3.32
N ALA A 47 2.85 5.12 2.71
CA ALA A 47 3.52 4.01 3.38
C ALA A 47 4.49 4.55 4.45
N ALA A 48 4.19 4.25 5.70
CA ALA A 48 4.99 4.57 6.87
C ALA A 48 4.78 3.48 7.94
N SER A 49 5.56 3.53 9.02
CA SER A 49 5.44 2.63 10.18
C SER A 49 4.12 2.77 10.95
N SER A 50 3.34 3.82 10.66
CA SER A 50 1.99 4.01 11.19
C SER A 50 1.08 4.62 10.12
N VAL A 51 -0.23 4.44 10.28
CA VAL A 51 -1.18 4.98 9.31
C VAL A 51 -1.21 6.50 9.39
N GLY A 52 -0.73 7.15 8.34
CA GLY A 52 -0.78 8.60 8.19
C GLY A 52 -2.19 9.10 7.86
N ALA A 53 -2.30 10.41 7.65
CA ALA A 53 -3.54 10.98 7.10
C ALA A 53 -3.83 10.40 5.71
N TRP A 54 -5.11 10.18 5.42
CA TRP A 54 -5.59 9.77 4.09
C TRP A 54 -5.08 10.75 3.02
N THR A 55 -4.61 10.20 1.89
CA THR A 55 -4.01 11.01 0.81
C THR A 55 -5.01 11.76 -0.07
N GLY A 56 -6.30 11.47 0.07
CA GLY A 56 -7.31 11.92 -0.89
C GLY A 56 -7.43 11.01 -2.11
N LEU A 57 -6.61 9.96 -2.22
CA LEU A 57 -6.57 9.05 -3.37
C LEU A 57 -7.31 7.73 -3.07
N SER A 58 -7.72 7.07 -4.14
CA SER A 58 -8.45 5.81 -4.15
C SER A 58 -7.85 4.81 -5.14
N TRP A 59 -7.56 3.60 -4.66
CA TRP A 59 -7.09 2.47 -5.47
C TRP A 59 -8.17 1.90 -6.38
N LEU A 60 -9.45 2.19 -6.10
CA LEU A 60 -10.59 1.72 -6.88
C LEU A 60 -10.98 2.69 -8.02
N GLU A 61 -10.38 3.88 -8.05
CA GLU A 61 -10.66 4.91 -9.05
C GLU A 61 -9.53 5.04 -10.10
N ASP A 62 -9.55 6.09 -10.92
CA ASP A 62 -8.55 6.37 -11.95
C ASP A 62 -7.28 7.04 -11.39
N ASP A 63 -7.14 7.09 -10.07
CA ASP A 63 -6.02 7.78 -9.45
C ASP A 63 -4.70 7.15 -9.86
N ARG A 64 -3.70 8.01 -9.99
CA ARG A 64 -2.36 7.66 -10.48
C ARG A 64 -1.35 7.74 -9.36
N CYS A 65 -0.19 7.16 -9.62
CA CYS A 65 0.97 7.22 -8.74
C CYS A 65 1.24 8.68 -8.32
N PRO A 66 1.15 9.04 -7.03
CA PRO A 66 1.41 10.41 -6.59
C PRO A 66 2.88 10.82 -6.78
N SER A 67 3.79 9.85 -6.92
CA SER A 67 5.23 10.12 -7.08
C SER A 67 5.65 10.33 -8.54
N CYS A 68 5.01 9.67 -9.51
CA CYS A 68 5.46 9.72 -10.91
C CYS A 68 4.35 9.91 -11.95
N ASP A 69 3.08 9.85 -11.55
CA ASP A 69 1.88 10.05 -12.38
C ASP A 69 1.70 9.10 -13.59
N LYS A 70 2.59 8.10 -13.75
CA LYS A 70 2.61 7.23 -14.95
C LYS A 70 1.59 6.08 -14.91
N VAL A 71 1.43 5.47 -13.74
CA VAL A 71 0.70 4.21 -13.56
C VAL A 71 -0.49 4.45 -12.64
N ARG A 72 -1.64 3.86 -12.95
CA ARG A 72 -2.82 3.90 -12.08
C ARG A 72 -2.57 3.10 -10.81
N LEU A 73 -3.16 3.52 -9.70
CA LEU A 73 -3.03 2.83 -8.42
C LEU A 73 -3.55 1.40 -8.51
N ALA A 74 -4.69 1.18 -9.19
CA ALA A 74 -5.27 -0.16 -9.42
C ALA A 74 -4.32 -1.17 -10.09
N ASP A 75 -3.31 -0.70 -10.83
CA ASP A 75 -2.33 -1.54 -11.53
C ASP A 75 -1.05 -1.80 -10.69
N PHE A 76 -1.01 -1.35 -9.43
CA PHE A 76 0.15 -1.57 -8.58
C PHE A 76 0.16 -3.01 -8.07
N PRO A 77 1.27 -3.76 -8.26
CA PRO A 77 1.45 -5.03 -7.58
C PRO A 77 1.68 -4.85 -6.07
N PRO A 78 1.54 -5.93 -5.28
CA PRO A 78 2.01 -5.95 -3.89
C PRO A 78 3.49 -5.55 -3.81
N ALA A 79 3.84 -4.76 -2.79
CA ALA A 79 5.22 -4.39 -2.54
C ALA A 79 6.04 -5.62 -2.11
N SER A 80 7.33 -5.63 -2.39
CA SER A 80 8.25 -6.64 -1.85
C SER A 80 8.75 -6.24 -0.45
N SER A 81 9.26 -7.22 0.33
CA SER A 81 9.86 -6.93 1.63
C SER A 81 11.01 -5.93 1.53
N ASP A 82 11.87 -6.04 0.51
CA ASP A 82 12.97 -5.09 0.29
C ASP A 82 12.46 -3.65 0.10
N GLN A 83 11.36 -3.47 -0.63
CA GLN A 83 10.74 -2.16 -0.82
C GLN A 83 10.16 -1.59 0.48
N ILE A 84 9.52 -2.43 1.29
CA ILE A 84 8.96 -2.03 2.60
C ILE A 84 10.09 -1.64 3.56
N LEU A 85 11.15 -2.45 3.64
CA LEU A 85 12.31 -2.21 4.50
C LEU A 85 13.08 -0.96 4.07
N ALA A 86 13.14 -0.65 2.78
CA ALA A 86 13.76 0.57 2.26
C ALA A 86 13.08 1.87 2.75
N LEU A 87 11.82 1.79 3.21
CA LEU A 87 11.11 2.91 3.84
C LEU A 87 11.42 3.05 5.34
N GLY A 88 12.21 2.13 5.92
CA GLY A 88 12.51 2.08 7.35
C GLY A 88 11.48 1.32 8.19
N ILE A 89 10.46 0.69 7.57
CA ILE A 89 9.46 -0.14 8.25
C ILE A 89 10.10 -1.47 8.64
N GLN A 90 9.96 -1.88 9.90
CA GLN A 90 10.61 -3.06 10.44
C GLN A 90 9.78 -4.34 10.22
N TYR A 91 10.42 -5.51 10.18
CA TYR A 91 9.75 -6.83 10.06
C TYR A 91 8.65 -7.10 11.11
N GLY A 92 8.70 -6.41 12.27
CA GLY A 92 7.70 -6.52 13.32
C GLY A 92 6.43 -5.70 13.07
N GLU A 93 6.40 -4.87 12.02
CA GLU A 93 5.33 -3.90 11.75
C GLU A 93 4.41 -4.35 10.61
N TYR A 94 4.79 -5.39 9.87
CA TYR A 94 3.97 -5.99 8.81
C TYR A 94 3.90 -7.51 8.92
N VAL A 95 2.92 -8.12 8.23
CA VAL A 95 2.67 -9.57 8.19
C VAL A 95 2.34 -10.06 6.79
#